data_AF-A0A532AN36-F1
#
_entry.id   AF-A0A532AN36-F1
#
_cell.length_a   1.000
_cell.length_b   1.000
_cell.length_c   1.000
_cell.angle_alpha   90.00
_cell.angle_beta   90.00
_cell.angle_gamma   90.00
#
_symmetry.space_group_name_H-M   'P 1'
#
loop_
_entity.id
_entity.type
_entity.pdbx_description
1 polymer ?
#
loop_
_entity_poly.entity_id
_entity_poly.type
_entity_poly.pdbx_seq_one_letter_code
_entity_poly.pdbx_strand_id
1 'polypeptide(L)' 'LTRLCADGLVSRKPYRGVFLTDAGRKVAEESRIRHQTVEAFLRSLGVSAETARIDAEGIEHHVSAETLEAFRKAIIAAR' A
#
# COMPACT_ATOMS: atom_id res chain seq x y z
N LEU A 1 -5.89 -1.45 17.26
CA LEU A 1 -4.55 -1.37 17.90
C LEU A 1 -4.16 -2.62 18.67
N THR A 2 -5.03 -3.21 19.50
CA THR A 2 -4.71 -4.44 20.27
C THR A 2 -4.20 -5.58 19.39
N ARG A 3 -4.85 -5.85 18.25
CA ARG A 3 -4.41 -6.86 17.28
C ARG A 3 -3.02 -6.58 16.70
N LEU A 4 -2.78 -5.36 16.21
CA LEU A 4 -1.46 -4.95 15.69
C LEU A 4 -0.34 -5.04 16.74
N CYS A 5 -0.66 -4.84 18.04
CA CYS A 5 0.30 -5.04 19.13
C CYS A 5 0.57 -6.53 19.35
N ALA A 6 -0.48 -7.36 19.36
CA ALA A 6 -0.38 -8.81 19.51
C ALA A 6 0.40 -9.45 18.34
N ASP A 7 0.22 -8.92 17.13
CA ASP A 7 0.92 -9.33 15.91
C ASP A 7 2.37 -8.78 15.86
N GLY A 8 2.80 -8.03 16.88
CA GLY A 8 4.16 -7.48 16.98
C GLY A 8 4.47 -6.38 15.96
N LEU A 9 3.47 -5.82 15.28
CA LEU A 9 3.64 -4.80 14.25
C LEU A 9 3.76 -3.39 14.84
N VAL A 10 3.15 -3.15 16.00
CA VAL A 10 3.24 -1.86 16.69
C VAL A 10 3.59 -2.00 18.16
N SER A 11 4.34 -1.04 18.68
CA SER A 11 4.63 -0.87 20.10
C SER A 11 3.88 0.35 20.64
N ARG A 12 3.31 0.22 21.84
CA ARG A 12 2.61 1.32 22.53
C ARG A 12 3.39 1.73 23.76
N LYS A 13 3.56 3.03 23.95
CA LYS A 13 4.08 3.60 25.21
C LYS A 13 2.98 4.45 25.86
N PRO A 14 2.71 4.29 27.17
CA PRO A 14 1.78 5.16 27.88
C PRO A 14 2.13 6.63 27.61
N TYR A 15 1.11 7.44 27.27
CA TYR A 15 1.25 8.88 27.01
C TYR A 15 2.21 9.28 25.85
N ARG A 16 2.68 8.33 25.04
CA ARG A 16 3.69 8.56 23.99
C ARG A 16 3.29 8.12 22.57
N GLY A 17 2.08 7.59 22.40
CA GLY A 17 1.56 7.16 21.10
C GLY A 17 1.91 5.73 20.70
N VAL A 18 1.78 5.45 19.39
CA VAL A 18 1.97 4.13 18.77
C VAL A 18 3.14 4.23 17.78
N PHE A 19 4.07 3.28 17.84
CA PHE A 19 5.23 3.23 16.97
C PHE A 19 5.24 1.93 16.18
N LEU A 20 5.61 1.98 14.89
CA LEU A 20 5.86 0.76 14.13
C LEU A 20 7.13 0.07 14.65
N THR A 21 7.05 -1.25 14.81
CA THR A 21 8.24 -2.10 14.96
C THR A 21 8.93 -2.24 13.61
N ASP A 22 10.08 -2.92 13.55
CA ASP A 22 10.69 -3.27 12.25
C ASP A 22 9.76 -4.11 11.37
N ALA A 23 9.03 -5.05 11.98
CA ALA A 23 8.02 -5.84 11.27
C ALA A 23 6.87 -4.96 10.76
N GLY A 24 6.38 -4.04 11.60
CA GLY A 24 5.36 -3.08 11.18
C GLY A 24 5.81 -2.16 10.04
N ARG A 25 7.07 -1.72 10.05
CA ARG A 25 7.65 -0.91 8.97
C ARG A 25 7.66 -1.67 7.64
N LYS A 26 8.04 -2.95 7.65
CA LYS A 26 8.03 -3.78 6.43
C LYS A 26 6.62 -3.90 5.85
N VAL A 27 5.64 -4.23 6.69
CA VAL A 27 4.23 -4.34 6.24
C VAL A 27 3.70 -3.00 5.72
N ALA A 28 4.03 -1.90 6.40
CA ALA A 28 3.63 -0.56 5.96
C ALA A 28 4.25 -0.19 4.59
N GLU A 29 5.54 -0.53 4.40
CA GLU A 29 6.23 -0.29 3.13
C GLU A 29 5.64 -1.16 2.00
N GLU A 30 5.32 -2.42 2.28
CA GLU A 30 4.63 -3.28 1.31
C GLU A 30 3.28 -2.70 0.90
N SER A 31 2.45 -2.23 1.85
CA SER A 31 1.18 -1.56 1.53
C SER A 31 1.42 -0.32 0.67
N ARG A 32 2.42 0.50 1.01
CA ARG A 32 2.77 1.71 0.27
C ARG A 32 3.19 1.41 -1.17
N ILE A 33 4.03 0.39 -1.38
CA ILE A 33 4.46 -0.02 -2.72
C ILE A 33 3.26 -0.52 -3.54
N ARG A 34 2.33 -1.24 -2.92
CA ARG A 34 1.09 -1.69 -3.57
C ARG A 34 0.22 -0.50 -3.98
N HIS A 35 0.00 0.45 -3.06
CA HIS A 35 -0.71 1.71 -3.34
C HIS A 35 -0.16 2.40 -4.59
N GLN A 36 1.15 2.67 -4.58
CA GLN A 36 1.83 3.42 -5.63
C GLN A 36 1.78 2.69 -6.97
N THR A 37 1.85 1.36 -6.96
CA THR A 37 1.75 0.55 -8.19
C THR A 37 0.35 0.70 -8.79
N VAL A 38 -0.70 0.59 -7.97
CA VAL A 38 -2.09 0.73 -8.45
C VAL A 38 -2.35 2.16 -8.92
N GLU A 39 -1.98 3.17 -8.13
CA GLU A 39 -2.15 4.59 -8.49
C GLU A 39 -1.46 4.90 -9.82
N ALA A 40 -0.20 4.49 -9.97
CA ALA A 40 0.56 4.72 -11.20
C ALA A 40 -0.09 4.03 -12.41
N PHE A 41 -0.62 2.83 -12.23
CA PHE A 41 -1.33 2.11 -13.28
C PHE A 41 -2.62 2.83 -13.69
N LEU A 42 -3.47 3.22 -12.74
CA LEU A 42 -4.70 3.97 -13.01
C LEU A 42 -4.40 5.29 -13.72
N ARG A 43 -3.35 6.00 -13.30
CA ARG A 43 -2.90 7.23 -13.96
C ARG A 43 -2.43 6.97 -15.39
N SER A 44 -1.75 5.86 -15.65
CA SER A 44 -1.34 5.48 -17.02
C SER A 44 -2.54 5.21 -17.94
N LEU A 45 -3.70 4.85 -17.39
CA LEU A 45 -4.96 4.70 -18.11
C LEU A 45 -5.70 6.05 -18.32
N GLY A 46 -5.14 7.17 -17.85
CA GLY A 46 -5.76 8.50 -17.97
C GLY A 46 -6.68 8.88 -16.82
N VAL A 47 -6.72 8.10 -15.74
CA VAL A 47 -7.48 8.47 -14.52
C VAL A 47 -6.84 9.68 -13.85
N SER A 48 -7.67 10.59 -13.34
CA SER A 48 -7.20 11.78 -12.62
C SER A 48 -6.37 11.39 -11.39
N ALA A 49 -5.39 12.21 -11.01
CA ALA A 49 -4.54 11.91 -9.85
C ALA A 49 -5.34 11.83 -8.53
N GLU A 50 -6.46 12.54 -8.42
CA GLU A 50 -7.31 12.47 -7.24
C GLU A 50 -8.08 11.15 -7.17
N THR A 51 -8.75 10.79 -8.26
CA THR A 51 -9.50 9.54 -8.36
C THR A 51 -8.57 8.33 -8.21
N ALA A 52 -7.43 8.32 -8.90
CA ALA A 52 -6.47 7.22 -8.85
C ALA A 52 -5.94 6.96 -7.44
N ARG A 53 -5.73 8.02 -6.64
CA ARG A 53 -5.28 7.91 -5.24
C ARG A 53 -6.36 7.29 -4.36
N ILE A 54 -7.60 7.77 -4.48
CA ILE A 54 -8.73 7.27 -3.69
C ILE A 54 -9.01 5.80 -4.04
N ASP A 55 -9.03 5.47 -5.34
CA ASP A 55 -9.29 4.11 -5.80
C ASP A 55 -8.16 3.14 -5.40
N ALA A 56 -6.91 3.60 -5.42
CA ALA A 56 -5.76 2.79 -5.01
C ALA A 56 -5.87 2.32 -3.55
N GLU A 57 -6.38 3.13 -2.62
CA GLU A 57 -6.57 2.73 -1.21
C GLU A 57 -7.48 1.48 -1.09
N GLY A 58 -8.53 1.39 -1.89
CA GLY A 58 -9.42 0.22 -1.88
C GLY A 58 -8.82 -0.99 -2.60
N ILE A 59 -8.23 -0.75 -3.78
CA ILE A 59 -7.73 -1.81 -4.66
C ILE A 59 -6.47 -2.46 -4.08
N GLU A 60 -5.56 -1.71 -3.46
CA GLU A 60 -4.28 -2.24 -2.96
C GLU A 60 -4.47 -3.36 -1.93
N HIS A 61 -5.58 -3.36 -1.18
CA HIS A 61 -5.86 -4.36 -0.17
C HIS A 61 -6.40 -5.67 -0.76
N HIS A 62 -7.01 -5.62 -1.95
CA HIS A 62 -7.72 -6.76 -2.55
C HIS A 62 -7.03 -7.32 -3.79
N VAL A 63 -6.14 -6.55 -4.43
CA VAL A 63 -5.45 -6.98 -5.65
C VAL A 63 -4.51 -8.15 -5.38
N SER A 64 -4.55 -9.19 -6.20
CA SER A 64 -3.62 -10.32 -6.06
C SER A 64 -2.18 -9.89 -6.40
N ALA A 65 -1.19 -10.64 -5.94
CA ALA A 65 0.20 -10.40 -6.32
C ALA A 65 0.41 -10.51 -7.85
N GLU A 66 -0.26 -11.47 -8.49
CA GLU A 66 -0.21 -11.66 -9.95
C GLU A 66 -0.73 -10.43 -10.71
N THR A 67 -1.90 -9.91 -10.33
CA THR A 67 -2.48 -8.72 -10.96
C THR A 67 -1.60 -7.48 -10.73
N LEU A 68 -1.02 -7.35 -9.54
CA LEU A 68 -0.11 -6.24 -9.24
C LEU A 68 1.16 -6.28 -10.11
N GLU A 69 1.71 -7.47 -10.37
CA GLU A 69 2.82 -7.64 -11.31
C GLU A 69 2.42 -7.29 -12.75
N ALA A 70 1.19 -7.64 -13.17
CA ALA A 70 0.69 -7.23 -14.47
C ALA A 70 0.61 -5.70 -14.60
N PHE A 71 0.18 -5.00 -13.54
CA PHE A 71 0.18 -3.52 -13.51
C PHE A 71 1.59 -2.95 -13.68
N ARG A 72 2.58 -3.50 -12.96
CA ARG A 72 3.99 -3.07 -13.08
C ARG A 72 4.50 -3.22 -14.51
N LYS A 73 4.25 -4.37 -15.14
CA LYS A 73 4.65 -4.63 -16.53
C LYS A 73 3.98 -3.67 -17.50
N ALA A 74 2.67 -3.42 -17.34
CA ALA A 74 1.93 -2.50 -18.19
C ALA A 74 2.48 -1.07 -18.13
N ILE A 75 2.83 -0.57 -16.93
CA ILE A 75 3.43 0.77 -16.75
C ILE A 75 4.78 0.88 -17.47
N ILE A 76 5.60 -0.18 -17.44
CA ILE A 76 6.91 -0.18 -18.12
C ILE A 76 6.73 -0.19 -19.64
N ALA A 77 5.81 -0.99 -20.16
CA ALA A 77 5.56 -1.11 -21.60
C ALA A 77 4.94 0.16 -22.23
N ALA A 78 4.31 1.01 -21.42
CA ALA A 78 3.72 2.28 -21.84
C ALA A 78 4.73 3.46 -21.86
N ARG A 79 6.00 3.21 -21.55
CA ARG A 79 7.10 4.19 -21.64
C ARG A 79 7.89 4.00 -22.92
#